data_AF-A0A8H4NDY3-F1
#
_entry.id   AF-A0A8H4NDY3-F1
#
_cell.length_a   1.000
_cell.length_b   1.000
_cell.length_c   1.000
_cell.angle_alpha   90.00
_cell.angle_beta   90.00
_cell.angle_gamma   90.00
#
_symmetry.space_group_name_H-M   'P 1'
#
loop_
_entity.id
_entity.type
_entity.pdbx_description
1 polymer ?
#
loop_
_entity_poly.entity_id
_entity_poly.type
_entity_poly.pdbx_seq_one_letter_code
_entity_poly.pdbx_strand_id
1 'polypeptide(L)'
;MHFNLIAIALALSASQVAAAPAAEAGLEKRIDNGVCNGTSCRWGFTNYKCASGTSCVGTGGGDGAACTRTSGTDFQCPVKTS
;
A
#
# COMPACT_ATOMS: atom_id res chain seq x y z
N MET A 1 -31.41 34.89 -24.75
CA MET A 1 -31.75 33.62 -24.05
C MET A 1 -30.61 32.67 -24.34
N HIS A 2 -29.55 32.60 -23.51
CA HIS A 2 -29.46 31.78 -22.29
C HIS A 2 -30.21 30.46 -22.40
N PHE A 3 -29.50 29.33 -22.48
CA PHE A 3 -29.61 28.22 -21.52
C PHE A 3 -28.36 27.32 -21.62
N ASN A 4 -27.62 27.28 -20.50
CA ASN A 4 -26.56 26.32 -20.19
C ASN A 4 -27.09 24.88 -20.24
N LEU A 5 -26.22 23.88 -20.43
CA LEU A 5 -26.07 22.68 -19.58
C LEU A 5 -25.44 21.45 -20.30
N ILE A 6 -24.56 20.75 -19.58
CA ILE A 6 -24.18 19.32 -19.69
C ILE A 6 -23.15 19.01 -20.80
N ALA A 7 -21.98 18.39 -20.59
CA ALA A 7 -21.57 17.31 -19.68
C ALA A 7 -20.09 17.52 -19.26
N ILE A 8 -19.74 17.52 -17.97
CA ILE A 8 -19.40 16.31 -17.19
C ILE A 8 -18.47 15.36 -17.97
N ALA A 9 -17.17 15.65 -17.95
CA ALA A 9 -16.13 14.64 -18.13
C ALA A 9 -15.45 14.43 -16.77
N LEU A 10 -16.16 13.70 -15.89
CA LEU A 10 -15.57 13.04 -14.73
C LEU A 10 -14.47 12.13 -15.26
N ALA A 11 -13.21 12.55 -15.15
CA ALA A 11 -12.08 11.71 -15.48
C ALA A 11 -12.08 10.53 -14.50
N LEU A 12 -12.33 9.34 -15.07
CA LEU A 12 -12.55 8.08 -14.40
C LEU A 12 -11.44 7.75 -13.39
N SER A 13 -11.91 7.36 -12.22
CA SER A 13 -11.23 6.66 -11.15
C SER A 13 -10.41 5.48 -11.67
N ALA A 14 -9.08 5.60 -11.73
CA ALA A 14 -8.19 4.47 -11.90
C ALA A 14 -7.96 3.80 -10.52
N SER A 15 -8.99 3.16 -9.99
CA SER A 15 -8.86 2.26 -8.83
C SER A 15 -8.27 0.94 -9.31
N GLN A 16 -6.95 0.89 -9.43
CA GLN A 16 -6.22 -0.33 -9.77
C GLN A 16 -6.21 -1.23 -8.52
N VAL A 17 -7.28 -2.00 -8.32
CA VAL A 17 -7.30 -3.08 -7.32
C VAL A 17 -6.57 -4.26 -7.94
N ALA A 18 -5.26 -4.31 -7.77
CA ALA A 18 -4.46 -5.46 -8.17
C ALA A 18 -4.55 -6.55 -7.11
N ALA A 19 -4.97 -7.73 -7.53
CA ALA A 19 -5.19 -8.91 -6.71
C ALA A 19 -3.94 -9.31 -5.90
N ALA A 20 -4.13 -9.54 -4.60
CA ALA A 20 -3.13 -10.17 -3.75
C ALA A 20 -3.05 -11.68 -4.08
N PRO A 21 -1.84 -12.28 -4.18
CA PRO A 21 -1.72 -13.72 -4.27
C PRO A 21 -2.10 -14.36 -2.93
N ALA A 22 -2.83 -15.47 -2.99
CA ALA A 22 -3.12 -16.33 -1.84
C ALA A 22 -2.09 -17.46 -1.73
N ALA A 23 -1.98 -18.02 -0.50
CA ALA A 23 -1.21 -19.19 -0.05
C ALA A 23 0.11 -18.84 0.68
N GLU A 24 0.46 -19.40 1.84
CA GLU A 24 0.35 -20.80 2.30
C GLU A 24 0.16 -20.89 3.83
N ALA A 25 -0.60 -21.87 4.32
CA ALA A 25 -0.80 -22.13 5.74
C ALA A 25 0.40 -22.88 6.35
N GLY A 26 1.41 -22.14 6.82
CA GLY A 26 2.42 -22.62 7.77
C GLY A 26 2.23 -21.90 9.11
N LEU A 27 2.69 -22.50 10.22
CA LEU A 27 2.60 -21.91 11.55
C LEU A 27 3.48 -20.63 11.61
N GLU A 28 2.97 -19.52 11.08
CA GLU A 28 3.71 -18.28 10.95
C GLU A 28 3.91 -17.67 12.33
N LYS A 29 5.19 -17.54 12.73
CA LYS A 29 5.65 -16.57 13.71
C LYS A 29 4.79 -15.32 13.51
N ARG A 30 4.11 -14.81 14.55
CA ARG A 30 3.45 -13.49 14.51
C ARG A 30 4.53 -12.45 14.24
N ILE A 31 4.94 -12.34 12.99
CA ILE A 31 5.63 -11.19 12.48
C ILE A 31 4.53 -10.13 12.49
N ASP A 32 4.75 -9.04 13.23
CA ASP A 32 3.89 -7.87 13.21
C ASP A 32 3.91 -7.29 11.78
N ASN A 33 3.13 -7.94 10.92
CA ASN A 33 3.02 -7.65 9.51
C ASN A 33 1.93 -6.61 9.34
N GLY A 34 2.33 -5.47 8.79
CA GLY A 34 1.44 -4.50 8.20
C GLY A 34 1.25 -4.78 6.71
N VAL A 35 0.47 -3.93 6.08
CA VAL A 35 0.31 -3.89 4.63
C VAL A 35 0.56 -2.48 4.14
N CYS A 36 1.19 -2.35 2.99
CA CYS A 36 1.34 -1.07 2.32
C CYS A 36 -0.03 -0.44 2.07
N ASN A 37 -0.16 0.86 2.34
CA ASN A 37 -1.29 1.68 1.97
C ASN A 37 -0.79 2.99 1.36
N GLY A 38 -0.91 3.14 0.05
CA GLY A 38 -0.19 4.17 -0.72
C GLY A 38 1.33 4.04 -0.57
N THR A 39 1.98 5.08 -0.03
CA THR A 39 3.45 5.12 0.14
C THR A 39 3.91 4.68 1.54
N SER A 40 2.99 4.25 2.41
CA SER A 40 3.24 4.00 3.83
C SER A 40 2.87 2.57 4.23
N CYS A 41 3.44 2.04 5.32
CA CYS A 41 3.07 0.76 5.88
C CYS A 41 1.94 0.92 6.90
N ARG A 42 0.76 0.38 6.60
CA ARG A 42 -0.37 0.30 7.54
C ARG A 42 -0.19 -0.88 8.48
N TRP A 43 -0.09 -0.60 9.77
CA TRP A 43 -0.12 -1.62 10.82
C TRP A 43 -1.26 -1.33 11.78
N GLY A 44 -2.17 -2.30 11.92
CA GLY A 44 -3.47 -2.06 12.54
C GLY A 44 -4.26 -0.98 11.79
N PHE A 45 -4.62 0.10 12.47
CA PHE A 45 -5.35 1.24 11.89
C PHE A 45 -4.47 2.46 11.58
N THR A 46 -3.16 2.36 11.80
CA THR A 46 -2.22 3.48 11.68
C THR A 46 -1.28 3.30 10.49
N ASN A 47 -1.00 4.38 9.77
CA ASN A 47 -0.01 4.41 8.68
C ASN A 47 1.34 4.88 9.21
N TYR A 48 2.37 4.08 9.00
CA TYR A 48 3.76 4.36 9.39
C TYR A 48 4.62 4.56 8.15
N LYS A 49 5.63 5.43 8.27
CA LYS A 49 6.60 5.62 7.18
C LYS A 49 7.47 4.38 7.04
N CYS A 50 7.82 4.08 5.79
CA CYS A 50 8.82 3.07 5.48
C CYS A 50 10.20 3.49 6.03
N ALA A 51 10.97 2.51 6.49
CA ALA A 51 12.36 2.69 6.88
C ALA A 51 13.18 3.21 5.69
N SER A 52 14.21 4.00 5.98
CA SER A 52 15.11 4.55 4.96
C SER A 52 15.65 3.48 4.03
N GLY A 53 15.64 3.75 2.73
CA GLY A 53 16.06 2.77 1.71
C GLY A 53 14.98 1.73 1.37
N THR A 54 13.76 1.87 1.90
CA THR A 54 12.61 1.05 1.51
C THR A 54 11.39 1.88 1.14
N SER A 55 10.53 1.32 0.30
CA SER A 55 9.31 1.98 -0.19
C SER A 55 8.18 0.97 -0.38
N CYS A 56 6.95 1.45 -0.26
CA CYS A 56 5.76 0.74 -0.72
C CYS A 56 5.49 0.95 -2.22
N VAL A 57 6.26 1.80 -2.90
CA VAL A 57 6.07 2.13 -4.31
C VAL A 57 7.22 1.55 -5.13
N GLY A 58 6.89 0.85 -6.21
CA GLY A 58 7.83 0.24 -7.14
C GLY A 58 7.46 -1.22 -7.45
N THR A 59 8.32 -1.92 -8.19
CA THR A 59 8.10 -3.31 -8.58
C THR A 59 8.04 -4.21 -7.34
N GLY A 60 6.90 -4.87 -7.12
CA GLY A 60 6.64 -5.70 -5.93
C GLY A 60 6.09 -4.94 -4.72
N GLY A 61 5.93 -3.61 -4.83
CA GLY A 61 5.16 -2.79 -3.90
C GLY A 61 3.71 -2.60 -4.34
N GLY A 62 3.01 -1.69 -3.67
CA GLY A 62 1.61 -1.34 -3.89
C GLY A 62 0.76 -1.57 -2.65
N ASP A 63 -0.45 -1.02 -2.64
CA ASP A 63 -1.44 -1.27 -1.58
C ASP A 63 -1.66 -2.77 -1.38
N GLY A 64 -1.64 -3.22 -0.11
CA GLY A 64 -1.78 -4.62 0.24
C GLY A 64 -0.46 -5.41 0.26
N ALA A 65 0.64 -4.89 -0.30
CA ALA A 65 1.94 -5.54 -0.22
C ALA A 65 2.43 -5.63 1.23
N ALA A 66 3.01 -6.76 1.63
CA ALA A 66 3.42 -6.97 3.01
C ALA A 66 4.56 -6.02 3.42
N CYS A 67 4.44 -5.42 4.60
CA CYS A 67 5.51 -4.67 5.24
C CYS A 67 5.70 -5.16 6.67
N THR A 68 6.94 -5.18 7.15
CA THR A 68 7.28 -5.86 8.40
C THR A 68 7.84 -4.88 9.41
N ARG A 69 7.33 -4.92 10.65
CA ARG A 69 7.91 -4.16 11.76
C ARG A 69 9.24 -4.77 12.18
N THR A 70 10.31 -3.98 12.10
CA THR A 70 11.67 -4.39 12.51
C THR A 70 11.94 -4.03 13.97
N SER A 71 11.62 -2.81 14.38
CA SER A 71 11.78 -2.34 15.76
C SER A 71 10.95 -1.07 16.01
N GLY A 72 10.21 -1.01 17.13
CA GLY A 72 9.46 0.19 17.51
C GLY A 72 8.49 0.67 16.44
N THR A 73 8.78 1.82 15.82
CA THR A 73 8.00 2.42 14.71
C THR A 73 8.70 2.29 13.35
N ASP A 74 9.74 1.46 13.25
CA ASP A 74 10.47 1.19 12.01
C ASP A 74 9.82 0.02 11.25
N PHE A 75 9.46 0.28 9.99
CA PHE A 75 8.78 -0.68 9.13
C PHE A 75 9.55 -0.86 7.83
N GLN A 76 10.00 -2.08 7.57
CA GLN A 76 10.60 -2.45 6.29
C GLN A 76 9.49 -2.65 5.25
N CYS A 77 9.53 -1.83 4.21
CA CYS A 77 8.63 -1.92 3.07
C CYS A 77 9.21 -2.81 1.95
N PRO A 78 8.36 -3.37 1.08
CA PRO A 78 8.73 -4.45 0.17
C PRO A 78 9.71 -4.02 -0.93
N VAL A 79 9.72 -2.76 -1.33
CA VAL A 79 10.62 -2.24 -2.38
C VAL A 79 11.88 -1.67 -1.73
N LYS A 80 13.06 -2.00 -2.26
CA LYS A 80 14.32 -1.34 -1.90
C LYS A 80 14.56 -0.14 -2.80
N THR A 81 14.82 1.01 -2.22
CA THR A 81 15.20 2.24 -2.94
C THR A 81 16.70 2.43 -2.74
N SER A 82 17.50 1.84 -3.64
CA SER A 82 18.95 2.04 -3.70
C SER A 82 19.30 3.46 -4.10
#